data_AF-A0A356WTW5-F1
#
_entry.id   AF-A0A356WTW5-F1
#
_cell.length_a   1.000
_cell.length_b   1.000
_cell.length_c   1.000
_cell.angle_alpha   90.00
_cell.angle_beta   90.00
_cell.angle_gamma   90.00
#
_symmetry.space_group_name_H-M   'P 1'
#
loop_
_entity.id
_entity.type
_entity.pdbx_description
1 polymer ?
#
loop_
_entity_poly.entity_id
_entity_poly.type
_entity_poly.pdbx_seq_one_letter_code
_entity_poly.pdbx_strand_id
1 'polypeptide(L)' 'EVPDYLPRKSKRAGVFVNASKEKICETVSLFELDLVQLHGNESPGFCENIRRSGVKVIKS' A
#
# COMPACT_ATOMS: atom_id res chain seq x y z
N GLU A 1 0.25 16.45 -7.08
CA GLU A 1 0.76 17.41 -6.06
C GLU A 1 0.44 16.86 -4.67
N VAL A 2 1.40 16.92 -3.74
CA VAL A 2 1.25 16.35 -2.39
C VAL A 2 0.86 17.47 -1.43
N PRO A 3 -0.26 17.38 -0.70
CA PRO A 3 -0.73 18.48 0.15
C PRO A 3 0.21 18.75 1.35
N ASP A 4 0.55 20.02 1.54
CA ASP A 4 1.51 20.53 2.54
C ASP A 4 1.00 20.46 4.01
N TYR A 5 -0.30 20.23 4.22
CA TYR A 5 -0.92 20.17 5.54
C TYR A 5 -0.79 18.81 6.25
N LEU A 6 -0.13 17.82 5.64
CA LEU A 6 0.05 16.51 6.24
C LEU A 6 1.15 16.58 7.32
N PRO A 7 0.86 16.23 8.59
CA PRO A 7 1.86 16.22 9.65
C PRO A 7 3.12 15.48 9.21
N ARG A 8 4.31 16.02 9.54
CA ARG A 8 5.63 15.45 9.21
C ARG A 8 5.85 13.97 9.64
N LYS A 9 4.92 13.40 10.42
CA LYS A 9 4.89 11.99 10.88
C LYS A 9 3.62 11.25 10.47
N SER A 10 2.94 11.68 9.42
CA SER A 10 1.73 11.01 8.93
C SER A 10 2.10 9.71 8.24
N LYS A 11 1.63 8.59 8.78
CA LYS A 11 1.71 7.32 8.07
C LYS A 11 0.79 7.36 6.87
N ARG A 12 1.35 7.16 5.68
CA ARG A 12 0.58 7.13 4.44
C ARG A 12 0.06 5.72 4.22
N ALA A 13 -1.24 5.59 4.04
CA ALA A 13 -1.89 4.34 3.69
C ALA A 13 -2.45 4.43 2.27
N GLY A 14 -2.12 3.46 1.42
CA GLY A 14 -2.74 3.31 0.11
C GLY A 14 -3.81 2.23 0.15
N VAL A 15 -5.03 2.54 -0.28
CA VAL A 15 -6.10 1.55 -0.42
C VAL A 15 -6.13 1.05 -1.86
N PHE A 16 -6.02 -0.27 -2.04
CA PHE A 16 -6.01 -0.93 -3.32
C PHE A 16 -7.12 -1.98 -3.36
N VAL A 17 -7.80 -2.06 -4.50
CA VAL A 17 -8.88 -3.01 -4.74
C VAL A 17 -8.55 -3.74 -6.05
N ASN A 18 -8.21 -5.02 -5.96
CA ASN A 18 -7.83 -5.84 -7.12
C ASN A 18 -6.69 -5.20 -7.95
N ALA A 19 -5.72 -4.54 -7.31
CA ALA A 19 -4.59 -3.93 -7.99
C ALA A 19 -3.47 -4.96 -8.22
N SER A 20 -2.74 -4.83 -9.33
CA SER A 20 -1.58 -5.65 -9.62
C SER A 20 -0.40 -5.31 -8.70
N LYS A 21 0.49 -6.28 -8.43
CA LYS A 21 1.65 -6.08 -7.52
C LYS A 21 2.53 -4.92 -7.96
N GLU A 22 2.69 -4.78 -9.27
CA GLU A 22 3.56 -3.77 -9.89
C GLU A 22 3.01 -2.38 -9.57
N LYS A 23 1.69 -2.19 -9.74
CA LYS A 23 1.02 -0.93 -9.45
C LYS A 23 1.09 -0.57 -7.97
N ILE A 24 0.95 -1.56 -7.08
CA ILE A 24 1.10 -1.35 -5.64
C ILE A 24 2.53 -0.93 -5.32
N CYS A 25 3.53 -1.68 -5.82
CA CYS A 25 4.94 -1.41 -5.55
C CYS A 25 5.38 -0.04 -6.09
N GLU A 26 4.95 0.30 -7.30
CA GLU A 26 5.21 1.60 -7.92
C GLU A 26 4.57 2.72 -7.10
N THR A 27 3.31 2.57 -6.68
CA THR A 27 2.63 3.57 -5.83
C THR A 27 3.28 3.68 -4.45
N VAL A 28 3.68 2.56 -3.84
CA VAL A 28 4.39 2.52 -2.55
C VAL A 28 5.72 3.27 -2.66
N SER A 29 6.47 3.06 -3.74
CA SER A 29 7.75 3.76 -3.97
C SER A 29 7.56 5.23 -4.34
N LEU A 30 6.53 5.58 -5.11
CA LEU A 30 6.26 6.95 -5.55
C LEU A 30 5.73 7.83 -4.40
N PHE A 31 4.87 7.26 -3.56
CA PHE A 31 4.20 7.98 -2.47
C PHE A 31 4.77 7.67 -1.09
N GLU A 32 5.81 6.84 -1.00
CA GLU A 32 6.42 6.38 0.25
C GLU A 32 5.34 5.91 1.24
N LEU A 33 4.52 4.95 0.80
CA LEU A 33 3.43 4.42 1.60
C LEU A 33 3.99 3.54 2.73
N ASP A 34 3.58 3.82 3.96
CA ASP A 34 3.93 3.02 5.15
C ASP A 34 3.03 1.78 5.25
N LEU A 35 1.81 1.90 4.71
CA LEU A 35 0.72 0.94 4.87
C LEU A 35 0.01 0.73 3.51
N VAL A 36 -0.39 -0.51 3.25
CA VAL A 36 -1.14 -0.92 2.07
C VAL A 36 -2.40 -1.63 2.54
N GLN A 37 -3.57 -1.15 2.17
CA GLN A 37 -4.84 -1.76 2.51
C GLN A 37 -5.42 -2.45 1.28
N LEU A 38 -5.57 -3.77 1.35
CA LEU A 38 -6.10 -4.59 0.27
C LEU A 38 -7.56 -4.95 0.58
N HIS A 39 -8.48 -4.41 -0.20
CA HIS A 39 -9.93 -4.63 -0.07
C HIS A 39 -10.52 -5.48 -1.21
N GLY A 40 -9.69 -6.02 -2.09
CA GLY A 40 -10.12 -6.85 -3.21
C GLY A 40 -10.25 -8.34 -2.87
N ASN A 41 -10.47 -9.14 -3.92
CA ASN A 41 -10.42 -10.60 -3.88
C ASN A 41 -8.97 -11.11 -4.07
N GLU A 42 -7.99 -10.36 -3.59
CA GLU A 42 -6.59 -10.72 -3.74
C GLU A 42 -6.27 -11.99 -2.96
N SER A 43 -5.62 -12.92 -3.65
CA SER A 43 -5.27 -14.23 -3.10
C SER A 43 -4.35 -14.07 -1.89
N PRO A 44 -4.43 -14.97 -0.90
CA PRO A 44 -3.59 -14.90 0.30
C PRO A 44 -2.08 -14.87 -0.03
N GLY A 45 -1.65 -15.61 -1.08
CA GLY A 45 -0.27 -15.56 -1.56
C GLY A 45 0.16 -14.18 -2.10
N PHE A 46 -0.77 -13.39 -2.62
CA PHE A 46 -0.50 -12.02 -3.05
C PHE A 46 -0.27 -11.09 -1.86
N CYS A 47 -1.14 -11.15 -0.83
CA CYS A 47 -0.94 -10.41 0.42
C CYS A 47 0.41 -10.71 1.08
N GLU A 48 0.83 -11.97 1.06
CA GLU A 48 2.10 -12.39 1.64
C GLU A 48 3.30 -11.84 0.86
N ASN A 49 3.20 -11.81 -0.47
CA ASN A 49 4.24 -11.24 -1.33
C ASN A 49 4.43 -9.74 -1.07
N ILE A 50 3.32 -9.00 -0.94
CA ILE A 50 3.37 -7.57 -0.61
C ILE A 50 3.93 -7.36 0.81
N ARG A 51 3.54 -8.19 1.79
CA ARG A 51 4.12 -8.16 3.15
C ARG A 51 5.64 -8.38 3.15
N ARG A 52 6.15 -9.30 2.33
CA ARG A 52 7.60 -9.53 2.18
C ARG A 52 8.33 -8.33 1.57
N SER A 53 7.63 -7.49 0.81
CA SER A 53 8.20 -6.29 0.22
C SER A 53 8.52 -5.19 1.24
N GLY A 54 8.25 -5.40 2.53
CA GLY A 54 8.60 -4.48 3.62
C GLY A 54 7.50 -3.49 4.01
N VAL A 55 6.33 -3.58 3.37
CA VAL A 55 5.16 -2.73 3.68
C VAL A 55 4.10 -3.47 4.49
N LYS A 56 3.44 -2.74 5.40
CA LYS A 56 2.37 -3.31 6.22
C LYS A 56 1.10 -3.47 5.39
N VAL A 57 0.69 -4.72 5.16
CA VAL A 57 -0.59 -5.04 4.53
C VAL A 57 -1.70 -5.18 5.56
N ILE A 58 -2.79 -4.46 5.34
CA ILE A 58 -4.07 -4.57 6.07
C ILE A 58 -5.09 -5.18 5.11
N LYS A 59 -5.69 -6.31 5.49
CA LYS A 59 -6.79 -6.94 4.76
C LYS A 59 -8.05 -6.85 5.61
N SER A 60 -9.17 -6.49 4.99
CA SER A 60 -10.51 -6.56 5.60
C SER A 60 -11.23 -7.83 5.17
#